data_AF-E3KHE7-F1
#
_entry.id   AF-E3KHE7-F1
#
_cell.length_a   1.000
_cell.length_b   1.000
_cell.length_c   1.000
_cell.angle_alpha   90.00
_cell.angle_beta   90.00
_cell.angle_gamma   90.00
#
_symmetry.space_group_name_H-M   'P 1'
#
loop_
_entity.id
_entity.type
_entity.pdbx_description
1 polymer ?
#
loop_
_entity_poly.entity_id
_entity_poly.type
_entity_poly.pdbx_seq_one_letter_code
_entity_poly.pdbx_strand_id
1 'polypeptide(L)'
;MLKSTDFVKFKTNVQKHLETQAEQVQQHENLVREIRLASHHPVEQEPATIPVHISPLENTAVELGKACAQVSKSSTQLLKSSYEWLQADHDYLLRRTIAINLEFELKRQLFPALDSSSRQRLPSAWESLQQAKKINPHHASRISKEWFPSPKDQQNFFLAMRLLKSASSAVHPVNTIKGAPMTVSTSSALLQQDFKPVPTSSASLNGLQWDDEKKKLISHLVKQLGSVRARNGHPQLLLS
;
A
#
# COMPACT_ATOMS: atom_id res chain seq x y z
N MET A 1 -10.49 8.70 9.86
CA MET A 1 -9.47 7.68 9.58
C MET A 1 -10.16 6.33 9.66
N LEU A 2 -10.16 5.54 8.58
CA LEU A 2 -10.59 4.14 8.66
C LEU A 2 -9.64 3.44 9.63
N LYS A 3 -10.15 2.88 10.73
CA LYS A 3 -9.29 2.12 11.64
C LYS A 3 -8.77 0.91 10.88
N SER A 4 -7.55 0.46 11.16
CA SER A 4 -7.00 -0.75 10.53
C SER A 4 -7.94 -1.94 10.70
N THR A 5 -8.64 -2.03 11.83
CA THR A 5 -9.70 -3.02 12.09
C THR A 5 -10.87 -2.90 11.12
N ASP A 6 -11.30 -1.67 10.81
CA ASP A 6 -12.40 -1.40 9.88
C ASP A 6 -11.99 -1.75 8.45
N PHE A 7 -10.74 -1.50 8.09
CA PHE A 7 -10.20 -1.87 6.78
C PHE A 7 -10.04 -3.40 6.63
N VAL A 8 -9.52 -4.09 7.65
CA VAL A 8 -9.44 -5.55 7.66
C VAL A 8 -10.84 -6.15 7.53
N LYS A 9 -11.81 -5.64 8.30
CA LYS A 9 -13.21 -6.06 8.21
C LYS A 9 -13.81 -5.79 6.83
N PHE A 10 -13.54 -4.61 6.24
CA PHE A 10 -13.95 -4.30 4.87
C PHE A 10 -13.37 -5.30 3.87
N LYS A 11 -12.07 -5.60 3.95
CA LYS A 11 -11.40 -6.57 3.07
C LYS A 11 -12.02 -7.97 3.21
N THR A 12 -12.20 -8.45 4.44
CA THR A 12 -12.82 -9.74 4.70
C THR A 12 -14.24 -9.79 4.17
N ASN A 13 -15.02 -8.72 4.34
CA ASN A 13 -16.38 -8.61 3.80
C ASN A 13 -16.40 -8.61 2.28
N VAL A 14 -15.48 -7.88 1.62
CA VAL A 14 -15.32 -7.90 0.16
C VAL A 14 -14.99 -9.32 -0.30
N GLN A 15 -14.00 -9.97 0.31
CA GLN A 15 -13.58 -11.31 -0.08
C GLN A 15 -14.70 -12.34 0.11
N LYS A 16 -15.40 -12.29 1.25
CA LYS A 16 -16.58 -13.12 1.50
C LYS A 16 -17.70 -12.86 0.49
N HIS A 17 -17.94 -11.60 0.13
CA HIS A 17 -18.93 -11.25 -0.89
C HIS A 17 -18.56 -11.82 -2.26
N LEU A 18 -17.27 -11.79 -2.63
CA LEU A 18 -16.77 -12.40 -3.87
C LEU A 18 -16.96 -13.93 -3.87
N GLU A 19 -16.67 -14.59 -2.75
CA GLU A 19 -16.89 -16.03 -2.57
C GLU A 19 -18.38 -16.39 -2.69
N THR A 20 -19.26 -15.68 -1.99
CA THR A 20 -20.72 -15.88 -2.07
C THR A 20 -21.27 -15.62 -3.48
N GLN A 21 -20.75 -14.62 -4.19
CA GLN A 21 -21.14 -14.36 -5.58
C GLN A 21 -20.71 -15.50 -6.51
N ALA A 22 -19.51 -16.06 -6.32
CA ALA A 22 -19.04 -17.22 -7.08
C ALA A 22 -19.93 -18.45 -6.83
N GLU A 23 -20.33 -18.69 -5.57
CA GLU A 23 -21.28 -19.76 -5.21
C GLU A 23 -22.66 -19.56 -5.86
N GLN A 24 -23.18 -18.33 -5.84
CA GLN A 24 -24.47 -17.99 -6.46
C GLN A 24 -24.45 -18.19 -7.98
N VAL A 25 -23.36 -17.80 -8.66
CA VAL A 25 -23.18 -18.06 -10.09
C VAL A 25 -23.17 -19.57 -10.36
N GLN A 26 -22.47 -20.35 -9.54
CA GLN A 26 -22.43 -21.80 -9.70
C GLN A 26 -23.81 -22.46 -9.48
N GLN A 27 -24.58 -21.99 -8.50
CA GLN A 27 -25.96 -22.43 -8.27
C GLN A 27 -26.87 -22.10 -9.45
N HIS A 28 -26.76 -20.88 -10.01
CA HIS A 28 -27.53 -20.48 -11.19
C HIS A 28 -27.19 -21.36 -12.41
N GLU A 29 -25.92 -21.66 -12.64
CA GLU A 29 -25.49 -22.58 -13.71
C GLU A 29 -26.07 -23.99 -13.53
N ASN A 30 -26.13 -24.49 -12.29
CA ASN A 30 -26.72 -25.79 -11.98
C ASN A 30 -28.24 -25.79 -12.23
N LEU A 31 -28.95 -24.75 -11.80
CA LEU A 31 -30.39 -24.58 -12.06
C LEU A 31 -30.71 -24.51 -13.56
N VAL A 32 -29.93 -23.75 -14.34
CA VAL A 32 -30.07 -23.70 -15.80
C VAL A 32 -29.83 -25.07 -16.42
N ARG A 33 -28.86 -25.84 -15.91
CA ARG A 33 -28.58 -27.20 -16.35
C ARG A 33 -29.74 -28.16 -16.03
N GLU A 34 -30.32 -28.06 -14.83
CA GLU A 34 -31.49 -28.86 -14.42
C GLU A 34 -32.70 -28.56 -15.30
N ILE A 35 -32.98 -27.28 -15.57
CA ILE A 35 -34.06 -26.87 -16.48
C ILE A 35 -33.85 -27.50 -17.86
N ARG A 36 -32.62 -27.47 -18.41
CA ARG A 36 -32.30 -28.12 -19.69
C ARG A 36 -32.51 -29.63 -19.69
N LEU A 37 -32.12 -30.29 -18.61
CA LEU A 37 -32.29 -31.75 -18.47
C LEU A 37 -33.78 -32.12 -18.41
N ALA A 38 -34.59 -31.34 -17.67
CA ALA A 38 -36.03 -31.53 -17.59
C ALA A 38 -36.73 -31.27 -18.96
N SER A 39 -36.23 -30.33 -19.76
CA SER A 39 -36.72 -30.05 -21.12
C SER A 39 -36.42 -31.16 -22.15
N HIS A 40 -35.51 -32.09 -21.83
CA HIS A 40 -35.02 -33.12 -22.76
C HIS A 40 -35.39 -34.56 -22.36
N HIS A 41 -36.22 -34.75 -21.32
CA HIS A 41 -36.76 -36.08 -21.04
C HIS A 41 -37.82 -36.48 -22.07
N PRO A 42 -37.67 -37.64 -22.74
CA PRO A 42 -38.73 -38.20 -23.57
C PRO A 42 -39.84 -38.68 -22.64
N VAL A 43 -40.96 -37.96 -22.65
CA VAL A 43 -42.19 -38.40 -21.99
C VAL A 43 -42.75 -39.57 -22.80
N GLU A 44 -42.36 -40.79 -22.44
CA GLU A 44 -43.16 -41.98 -22.75
C GLU A 44 -44.40 -41.96 -21.84
N GLN A 45 -45.48 -41.33 -22.31
CA GLN A 45 -46.90 -41.71 -22.15
C GLN A 45 -47.85 -40.48 -22.22
N GLU A 46 -48.71 -40.52 -23.24
CA GLU A 46 -49.99 -39.82 -23.49
C GLU A 46 -50.08 -38.28 -23.66
N PRO A 47 -51.03 -37.78 -24.48
CA PRO A 47 -51.01 -36.45 -25.08
C PRO A 47 -51.57 -35.41 -24.11
N ALA A 48 -50.76 -35.02 -23.13
CA ALA A 48 -50.95 -33.74 -22.45
C ALA A 48 -50.21 -32.66 -23.25
N THR A 49 -50.90 -31.57 -23.53
CA THR A 49 -50.39 -30.32 -24.11
C THR A 49 -49.30 -29.74 -23.21
N ILE A 50 -48.08 -30.27 -23.27
CA ILE A 50 -46.92 -29.72 -22.54
C ILE A 50 -46.47 -28.46 -23.29
N PRO A 51 -46.42 -27.31 -22.60
CA PRO A 51 -46.67 -26.03 -23.24
C PRO A 51 -45.44 -25.47 -23.95
N VAL A 52 -45.71 -24.78 -25.06
CA VAL A 52 -44.85 -23.90 -25.88
C VAL A 52 -44.16 -22.77 -25.06
N HIS A 53 -44.22 -22.82 -23.72
CA HIS A 53 -43.84 -21.77 -22.79
C HIS A 53 -42.48 -21.95 -22.09
N ILE A 54 -41.78 -23.08 -22.27
CA ILE A 54 -40.52 -23.37 -21.55
C ILE A 54 -39.31 -22.69 -22.23
N SER A 55 -39.29 -22.60 -23.56
CA SER A 55 -38.17 -22.00 -24.31
C SER A 55 -37.99 -20.49 -24.11
N PRO A 56 -39.05 -19.66 -24.00
CA PRO A 56 -38.87 -18.26 -23.58
C PRO A 56 -38.31 -18.13 -22.16
N LEU A 57 -38.67 -19.06 -21.26
CA LEU A 57 -38.25 -19.04 -19.86
C LEU A 57 -36.75 -19.37 -19.74
N GLU A 58 -36.27 -20.36 -20.50
CA GLU A 58 -34.85 -20.71 -20.58
C GLU A 58 -34.03 -19.55 -21.14
N ASN A 59 -34.46 -18.93 -22.24
CA ASN A 59 -33.79 -17.77 -22.82
C ASN A 59 -33.71 -16.60 -21.83
N THR A 60 -34.79 -16.34 -21.08
CA THR A 60 -34.81 -15.29 -20.05
C THR A 60 -33.88 -15.62 -18.89
N ALA A 61 -33.81 -16.88 -18.44
CA ALA A 61 -32.91 -17.31 -17.37
C ALA A 61 -31.42 -17.26 -17.78
N VAL A 62 -31.11 -17.57 -19.04
CA VAL A 62 -29.76 -17.45 -19.61
C VAL A 62 -29.35 -15.99 -19.74
N GLU A 63 -30.21 -15.12 -20.27
CA GLU A 63 -29.95 -13.68 -20.38
C GLU A 63 -29.84 -13.00 -19.00
N LEU A 64 -30.71 -13.37 -18.05
CA LEU A 64 -30.61 -12.93 -16.66
C LEU A 64 -29.29 -13.40 -16.03
N GLY A 65 -28.89 -14.66 -16.27
CA GLY A 65 -27.61 -15.19 -15.81
C GLY A 65 -26.42 -14.42 -16.37
N LYS A 66 -26.44 -14.08 -17.67
CA LYS A 66 -25.41 -13.25 -18.32
C LYS A 66 -25.37 -11.83 -17.72
N ALA A 67 -26.53 -11.19 -17.56
CA ALA A 67 -26.64 -9.85 -16.98
C ALA A 67 -26.16 -9.82 -15.52
N CYS A 68 -26.59 -10.78 -14.69
CA CYS A 68 -26.14 -10.93 -13.30
C CYS A 68 -24.63 -11.21 -13.22
N ALA A 69 -24.10 -12.11 -14.05
CA ALA A 69 -22.66 -12.38 -14.11
C ALA A 69 -21.86 -11.15 -14.57
N GLN A 70 -22.38 -10.35 -15.48
CA GLN A 70 -21.73 -9.13 -15.96
C GLN A 70 -21.74 -8.00 -14.90
N VAL A 71 -22.86 -7.83 -14.19
CA VAL A 71 -22.94 -6.92 -13.04
C VAL A 71 -22.00 -7.39 -11.93
N SER A 72 -22.00 -8.69 -11.61
CA SER A 72 -21.09 -9.31 -10.64
C SER A 72 -19.62 -9.08 -10.98
N LYS A 73 -19.22 -9.32 -12.24
CA LYS A 73 -17.86 -9.08 -12.73
C LYS A 73 -17.47 -7.60 -12.63
N SER A 74 -18.36 -6.70 -13.03
CA SER A 74 -18.12 -5.25 -12.97
C SER A 74 -17.96 -4.76 -11.54
N SER A 75 -18.85 -5.18 -10.62
CA SER A 75 -18.75 -4.86 -9.19
C SER A 75 -17.49 -5.44 -8.55
N THR A 76 -17.14 -6.68 -8.88
CA THR A 76 -15.89 -7.32 -8.44
C THR A 76 -14.66 -6.56 -8.90
N GLN A 77 -14.64 -6.14 -10.17
CA GLN A 77 -13.55 -5.37 -10.74
C GLN A 77 -13.42 -3.99 -10.09
N LEU A 78 -14.55 -3.31 -9.82
CA LEU A 78 -14.56 -2.04 -9.10
C LEU A 78 -14.02 -2.21 -7.68
N LEU A 79 -14.50 -3.21 -6.93
CA LEU A 79 -14.02 -3.49 -5.57
C LEU A 79 -12.51 -3.79 -5.54
N LYS A 80 -12.03 -4.60 -6.49
CA LYS A 80 -10.59 -4.88 -6.64
C LYS A 80 -9.80 -3.61 -6.93
N SER A 81 -10.27 -2.78 -7.87
CA SER A 81 -9.62 -1.52 -8.23
C SER A 81 -9.60 -0.53 -7.06
N SER A 82 -10.70 -0.41 -6.32
CA SER A 82 -10.77 0.42 -5.11
C SER A 82 -9.81 -0.07 -4.03
N TYR A 83 -9.70 -1.39 -3.85
CA TYR A 83 -8.76 -1.97 -2.90
C TYR A 83 -7.30 -1.68 -3.28
N GLU A 84 -6.94 -1.87 -4.56
CA GLU A 84 -5.60 -1.57 -5.07
C GLU A 84 -5.24 -0.09 -4.89
N TRP A 85 -6.19 0.81 -5.15
CA TRP A 85 -6.02 2.25 -4.94
C TRP A 85 -5.80 2.60 -3.46
N LEU A 86 -6.62 2.06 -2.55
CA LEU A 86 -6.47 2.28 -1.10
C LEU A 86 -5.14 1.72 -0.58
N GLN A 87 -4.72 0.56 -1.08
CA GLN A 87 -3.43 -0.02 -0.71
C GLN A 87 -2.27 0.87 -1.19
N ALA A 88 -2.32 1.36 -2.43
CA ALA A 88 -1.30 2.25 -2.96
C ALA A 88 -1.20 3.56 -2.16
N ASP A 89 -2.33 4.19 -1.85
CA ASP A 89 -2.39 5.40 -1.03
C ASP A 89 -1.79 5.18 0.37
N HIS A 90 -2.20 4.09 1.04
CA HIS A 90 -1.64 3.73 2.34
C HIS A 90 -0.12 3.49 2.29
N ASP A 91 0.35 2.81 1.24
CA ASP A 91 1.77 2.55 1.02
C ASP A 91 2.56 3.84 0.77
N TYR A 92 1.99 4.85 0.11
CA TYR A 92 2.58 6.20 0.02
C TYR A 92 2.74 6.84 1.39
N LEU A 93 1.72 6.75 2.25
CA LEU A 93 1.75 7.32 3.59
C LEU A 93 2.78 6.60 4.50
N LEU A 94 2.94 5.29 4.35
CA LEU A 94 3.98 4.54 5.04
C LEU A 94 5.38 4.95 4.59
N ARG A 95 5.62 5.11 3.27
CA ARG A 95 6.89 5.62 2.72
C ARG A 95 7.23 7.01 3.26
N ARG A 96 6.24 7.90 3.32
CA ARG A 96 6.38 9.23 3.96
C ARG A 96 6.80 9.09 5.43
N THR A 97 6.17 8.18 6.16
CA THR A 97 6.46 7.97 7.58
C THR A 97 7.88 7.43 7.80
N ILE A 98 8.37 6.53 6.93
CA ILE A 98 9.78 6.11 6.93
C ILE A 98 10.70 7.32 6.74
N ALA A 99 10.43 8.17 5.75
CA ALA A 99 11.26 9.34 5.46
C ALA A 99 11.26 10.38 6.60
N ILE A 100 10.13 10.56 7.28
CA ILE A 100 10.06 11.42 8.47
C ILE A 100 10.94 10.86 9.59
N ASN A 101 10.88 9.56 9.84
CA ASN A 101 11.71 8.92 10.89
C ASN A 101 13.20 8.97 10.55
N LEU A 102 13.58 8.75 9.29
CA LEU A 102 14.96 8.89 8.83
C LEU A 102 15.48 10.31 9.02
N GLU A 103 14.69 11.32 8.63
CA GLU A 103 15.06 12.72 8.83
C GLU A 103 15.16 13.08 10.32
N PHE A 104 14.20 12.64 11.14
CA PHE A 104 14.22 12.87 12.58
C PHE A 104 15.47 12.28 13.22
N GLU A 105 15.84 11.06 12.82
CA GLU A 105 17.01 10.36 13.34
C GLU A 105 18.32 11.05 12.92
N LEU A 106 18.43 11.47 11.67
CA LEU A 106 19.55 12.28 11.20
C LEU A 106 19.67 13.57 12.03
N LYS A 107 18.56 14.30 12.22
CA LYS A 107 18.52 15.52 13.04
C LYS A 107 18.90 15.26 14.49
N ARG A 108 18.46 14.13 15.07
CA ARG A 108 18.81 13.71 16.42
C ARG A 108 20.30 13.51 16.58
N GLN A 109 20.93 12.87 15.60
CA GLN A 109 22.37 12.63 15.63
C GLN A 109 23.19 13.89 15.36
N LEU A 110 22.70 14.79 14.50
CA LEU A 110 23.35 16.09 14.24
C LEU A 110 23.25 17.05 15.42
N PHE A 111 22.15 16.98 16.19
CA PHE A 111 21.85 17.87 17.31
C PHE A 111 21.43 17.08 18.56
N PRO A 112 22.38 16.38 19.21
CA PRO A 112 22.07 15.51 20.34
C PRO A 112 21.56 16.29 21.57
N ALA A 113 22.02 17.52 21.76
CA ALA A 113 21.66 18.37 22.91
C ALA A 113 20.26 19.00 22.82
N LEU A 114 19.64 19.04 21.64
CA LEU A 114 18.28 19.56 21.50
C LEU A 114 17.26 18.56 22.07
N ASP A 115 16.12 19.04 22.54
CA ASP A 115 14.99 18.15 22.84
C ASP A 115 14.29 17.68 21.55
N SER A 116 13.38 16.71 21.65
CA SER A 116 12.65 16.15 20.52
C SER A 116 11.77 17.18 19.80
N SER A 117 11.13 18.09 20.53
CA SER A 117 10.24 19.11 19.98
C SER A 117 11.01 20.18 19.19
N SER A 118 12.15 20.62 19.71
CA SER A 118 13.06 21.56 19.07
C SER A 118 13.62 20.98 17.77
N ARG A 119 13.94 19.67 17.73
CA ARG A 119 14.38 18.99 16.51
C ARG A 119 13.32 18.87 15.43
N GLN A 120 12.05 18.69 15.80
CA GLN A 120 10.95 18.63 14.84
C GLN A 120 10.73 19.98 14.13
N ARG A 121 11.02 21.09 14.82
CA ARG A 121 10.95 22.45 14.26
C ARG A 121 12.15 22.82 13.38
N LEU A 122 13.20 22.01 13.38
CA LEU A 122 14.33 22.24 12.49
C LEU A 122 13.88 22.15 11.02
N PRO A 123 14.51 22.93 10.13
CA PRO A 123 14.19 22.93 8.72
C PRO A 123 14.49 21.57 8.05
N SER A 124 14.41 21.49 6.72
CA SER A 124 14.65 20.26 5.97
C SER A 124 15.94 19.52 6.40
N ALA A 125 16.02 18.21 6.15
CA ALA A 125 17.22 17.42 6.44
C ALA A 125 18.51 18.05 5.87
N TRP A 126 18.42 18.63 4.67
CA TRP A 126 19.54 19.33 4.03
C TRP A 126 19.96 20.57 4.83
N GLU A 127 19.03 21.46 5.13
CA GLU A 127 19.31 22.68 5.89
C GLU A 127 19.83 22.38 7.28
N SER A 128 19.28 21.34 7.93
CA SER A 128 19.75 20.85 9.23
C SER A 128 21.21 20.39 9.17
N LEU A 129 21.60 19.66 8.13
CA LEU A 129 22.99 19.27 7.93
C LEU A 129 23.90 20.47 7.70
N GLN A 130 23.46 21.46 6.91
CA GLN A 130 24.24 22.69 6.68
C GLN A 130 24.40 23.52 7.96
N GLN A 131 23.35 23.62 8.78
CA GLN A 131 23.41 24.29 10.07
C GLN A 131 24.34 23.55 11.05
N ALA A 132 24.25 22.22 11.11
CA ALA A 132 25.12 21.41 11.96
C ALA A 132 26.60 21.59 11.58
N LYS A 133 26.91 21.66 10.27
CA LYS A 133 28.27 21.96 9.78
C LYS A 133 28.79 23.32 10.23
N LYS A 134 27.92 24.32 10.40
CA LYS A 134 28.30 25.65 10.90
C LYS A 134 28.53 25.66 12.41
N ILE A 135 27.71 24.93 13.17
CA ILE A 135 27.74 24.91 14.64
C ILE A 135 28.87 24.00 15.17
N ASN A 136 28.99 22.79 14.64
CA ASN A 136 30.03 21.83 15.02
C ASN A 136 30.49 21.02 13.79
N PRO A 137 31.47 21.55 13.02
CA PRO A 137 31.88 20.96 11.75
C PRO A 137 32.47 19.56 11.90
N HIS A 138 33.23 19.29 12.97
CA HIS A 138 33.83 17.98 13.22
C HIS A 138 32.77 16.92 13.49
N HIS A 139 31.81 17.23 14.37
CA HIS A 139 30.71 16.32 14.67
C HIS A 139 29.82 16.07 13.45
N ALA A 140 29.39 17.14 12.77
CA ALA A 140 28.56 17.03 11.58
C ALA A 140 29.26 16.24 10.45
N SER A 141 30.57 16.40 10.29
CA SER A 141 31.35 15.64 9.31
C SER A 141 31.44 14.15 9.66
N ARG A 142 31.55 13.81 10.95
CA ARG A 142 31.50 12.41 11.40
C ARG A 142 30.16 11.77 11.08
N ILE A 143 29.05 12.39 11.50
CA ILE A 143 27.69 11.90 11.23
C ILE A 143 27.44 11.79 9.72
N SER A 144 27.88 12.79 8.95
CA SER A 144 27.74 12.77 7.48
C SER A 144 28.47 11.58 6.84
N LYS A 145 29.66 11.21 7.32
CA LYS A 145 30.41 10.04 6.80
C LYS A 145 29.79 8.72 7.22
N GLU A 146 29.20 8.66 8.42
CA GLU A 146 28.49 7.47 8.91
C GLU A 146 27.23 7.19 8.09
N TRP A 147 26.48 8.24 7.72
CA TRP A 147 25.26 8.11 6.92
C TRP A 147 25.51 8.00 5.42
N PHE A 148 26.54 8.69 4.92
CA PHE A 148 26.80 8.85 3.49
C PHE A 148 28.26 8.47 3.20
N PRO A 149 28.50 7.22 2.76
CA PRO A 149 29.84 6.78 2.39
C PRO A 149 30.46 7.61 1.25
N SER A 150 29.63 8.18 0.38
CA SER A 150 30.05 9.07 -0.70
C SER A 150 29.21 10.36 -0.79
N PRO A 151 29.73 11.43 -1.44
CA PRO A 151 28.94 12.63 -1.75
C PRO A 151 27.70 12.33 -2.61
N LYS A 152 27.79 11.30 -3.46
CA LYS A 152 26.67 10.83 -4.28
C LYS A 152 25.56 10.23 -3.41
N ASP A 153 25.92 9.46 -2.38
CA ASP A 153 24.95 8.92 -1.42
C ASP A 153 24.25 10.05 -0.65
N GLN A 154 24.99 11.08 -0.27
CA GLN A 154 24.41 12.26 0.35
C GLN A 154 23.36 12.91 -0.55
N GLN A 155 23.66 13.13 -1.83
CA GLN A 155 22.69 13.67 -2.79
C GLN A 155 21.49 12.73 -2.97
N ASN A 156 21.74 11.43 -3.16
CA ASN A 156 20.70 10.42 -3.31
C ASN A 156 19.77 10.35 -2.10
N PHE A 157 20.29 10.52 -0.88
CA PHE A 157 19.48 10.58 0.33
C PHE A 157 18.49 11.75 0.29
N PHE A 158 18.93 12.96 -0.04
CA PHE A 158 18.03 14.12 -0.05
C PHE A 158 16.99 14.05 -1.17
N LEU A 159 17.37 13.53 -2.34
CA LEU A 159 16.42 13.26 -3.43
C LEU A 159 15.40 12.18 -3.04
N ALA A 160 15.85 11.11 -2.37
CA ALA A 160 14.98 10.07 -1.84
C ALA A 160 14.02 10.62 -0.77
N MET A 161 14.48 11.49 0.15
CA MET A 161 13.59 12.14 1.12
C MET A 161 12.50 12.96 0.44
N ARG A 162 12.85 13.68 -0.62
CA ARG A 162 11.89 14.47 -1.41
C ARG A 162 10.88 13.59 -2.14
N LEU A 163 11.30 12.44 -2.68
CA LEU A 163 10.44 11.45 -3.30
C LEU A 163 9.49 10.79 -2.30
N LEU A 164 10.02 10.24 -1.21
CA LEU A 164 9.22 9.53 -0.21
C LEU A 164 8.23 10.46 0.52
N LYS A 165 8.54 11.76 0.61
CA LYS A 165 7.65 12.79 1.17
C LYS A 165 6.74 13.44 0.12
N SER A 166 6.68 12.92 -1.11
CA SER A 166 5.84 13.50 -2.17
C SER A 166 4.34 13.48 -1.85
N ALA A 167 3.90 12.45 -1.12
CA ALA A 167 2.53 12.40 -0.61
C ALA A 167 2.39 13.40 0.54
N SER A 168 1.41 14.29 0.48
CA SER A 168 1.10 15.22 1.57
C SER A 168 -0.06 14.66 2.39
N SER A 169 0.16 14.50 3.69
CA SER A 169 -0.89 14.13 4.63
C SER A 169 -0.48 14.53 6.05
N ALA A 170 -1.47 14.90 6.85
CA ALA A 170 -1.36 15.10 8.29
C ALA A 170 -1.33 13.75 9.06
N VAL A 171 -1.60 12.65 8.37
CA VAL A 171 -1.67 11.31 8.94
C VAL A 171 -0.37 10.54 8.67
N HIS A 172 0.20 9.95 9.73
CA HIS A 172 1.44 9.19 9.69
C HIS A 172 1.18 7.75 10.17
N PRO A 173 0.80 6.82 9.26
CA PRO A 173 0.54 5.44 9.66
C PRO A 173 1.83 4.77 10.14
N VAL A 174 1.73 4.06 11.25
CA VAL A 174 2.82 3.25 11.82
C VAL A 174 2.62 1.75 11.58
N ASN A 175 1.44 1.37 11.09
CA ASN A 175 1.06 -0.01 10.76
C ASN A 175 0.72 -0.12 9.28
N THR A 176 1.01 -1.28 8.70
CA THR A 176 0.52 -1.67 7.38
C THR A 176 -1.01 -1.62 7.32
N ILE A 177 -1.56 -1.62 6.10
CA ILE A 177 -3.01 -1.61 5.92
C ILE A 177 -3.69 -2.85 6.54
N LYS A 178 -2.92 -3.94 6.73
CA LYS A 178 -3.33 -5.18 7.41
C LYS A 178 -3.16 -5.13 8.94
N GLY A 179 -2.73 -4.01 9.51
CA GLY A 179 -2.52 -3.84 10.95
C GLY A 179 -1.17 -4.32 11.48
N ALA A 180 -0.32 -4.91 10.63
CA ALA A 180 1.03 -5.33 11.05
C ALA A 180 1.94 -4.12 11.32
N PRO A 181 2.79 -4.16 12.36
CA PRO A 181 3.69 -3.06 12.69
C PRO A 181 4.77 -2.85 11.64
N MET A 182 5.26 -1.61 11.52
CA MET A 182 6.39 -1.27 10.65
C MET A 182 7.73 -1.71 11.26
N THR A 183 8.14 -2.92 10.89
CA THR A 183 9.46 -3.50 11.19
C THR A 183 10.49 -3.10 10.14
N VAL A 184 11.76 -3.43 10.38
CA VAL A 184 12.83 -3.31 9.37
C VAL A 184 12.49 -4.09 8.09
N SER A 185 11.94 -5.29 8.25
CA SER A 185 11.60 -6.18 7.13
C SER A 185 10.48 -5.59 6.27
N THR A 186 9.37 -5.17 6.89
CA THR A 186 8.24 -4.58 6.18
C THR A 186 8.62 -3.25 5.53
N SER A 187 9.43 -2.43 6.21
CA SER A 187 9.95 -1.18 5.65
C SER A 187 10.85 -1.44 4.43
N SER A 188 11.73 -2.44 4.52
CA SER A 188 12.60 -2.82 3.40
C SER A 188 11.77 -3.31 2.21
N ALA A 189 10.80 -4.20 2.43
CA ALA A 189 9.92 -4.70 1.37
C ALA A 189 9.17 -3.55 0.67
N LEU A 190 8.64 -2.61 1.44
CA LEU A 190 7.94 -1.44 0.91
C LEU A 190 8.84 -0.52 0.08
N LEU A 191 10.10 -0.36 0.50
CA LEU A 191 11.10 0.47 -0.19
C LEU A 191 11.64 -0.18 -1.47
N GLN A 192 11.58 -1.51 -1.59
CA GLN A 192 11.99 -2.21 -2.81
C GLN A 192 10.95 -2.12 -3.94
N GLN A 193 9.69 -1.81 -3.61
CA GLN A 193 8.65 -1.61 -4.61
C GLN A 193 8.90 -0.34 -5.43
N ASP A 194 8.67 -0.44 -6.73
CA ASP A 194 8.61 0.72 -7.61
C ASP A 194 7.41 1.60 -7.28
N PHE A 195 7.62 2.91 -7.29
CA PHE A 195 6.53 3.88 -7.17
C PHE A 195 6.86 5.14 -7.94
N LYS A 196 5.82 5.91 -8.28
CA LYS A 196 5.96 7.23 -8.89
C LYS A 196 5.61 8.30 -7.86
N PRO A 197 6.32 9.44 -7.80
CA PRO A 197 5.88 10.52 -6.93
C PRO A 197 4.47 10.96 -7.28
N VAL A 198 3.76 11.53 -6.30
CA VAL A 198 2.42 12.10 -6.53
C VAL A 198 2.51 13.15 -7.65
N PRO A 199 1.62 13.13 -8.66
CA PRO A 199 1.78 13.94 -9.88
C PRO A 199 1.94 15.44 -9.64
N THR A 200 1.25 15.98 -8.64
CA THR A 200 1.27 17.40 -8.25
C THR A 200 2.46 17.77 -7.36
N SER A 201 3.26 16.80 -6.92
CA SER A 201 4.39 17.04 -6.04
C SER A 201 5.58 17.63 -6.78
N SER A 202 6.41 18.38 -6.05
CA SER A 202 7.64 18.92 -6.63
C SER A 202 8.61 17.82 -7.09
N ALA A 203 8.56 16.61 -6.53
CA ALA A 203 9.36 15.48 -6.98
C ALA A 203 8.96 15.02 -8.39
N SER A 204 7.66 14.97 -8.67
CA SER A 204 7.11 14.67 -9.99
C SER A 204 7.49 15.73 -11.02
N LEU A 205 7.30 17.02 -10.68
CA LEU A 205 7.64 18.14 -11.56
C LEU A 205 9.12 18.21 -11.94
N ASN A 206 10.01 17.68 -11.09
CA ASN A 206 11.46 17.64 -11.34
C ASN A 206 11.91 16.30 -11.97
N GLY A 207 10.98 15.43 -12.37
CA GLY A 207 11.29 14.15 -13.00
C GLY A 207 12.07 13.20 -12.10
N LEU A 208 11.95 13.33 -10.77
CA LEU A 208 12.68 12.46 -9.85
C LEU A 208 12.16 11.03 -9.94
N GLN A 209 13.10 10.07 -9.91
CA GLN A 209 12.79 8.66 -10.02
C GLN A 209 13.25 7.88 -8.78
N TRP A 210 12.46 6.87 -8.43
CA TRP A 210 12.80 5.90 -7.39
C TRP A 210 13.66 4.78 -7.98
N ASP A 211 14.95 5.07 -8.18
CA ASP A 211 15.93 4.16 -8.77
C ASP A 211 16.62 3.23 -7.76
N ASP A 212 17.35 2.25 -8.28
CA ASP A 212 18.02 1.21 -7.49
C ASP A 212 19.07 1.75 -6.52
N GLU A 213 19.74 2.85 -6.87
CA GLU A 213 20.69 3.51 -5.98
C GLU A 213 20.00 4.07 -4.74
N LYS A 214 18.86 4.76 -4.91
CA LYS A 214 18.06 5.27 -3.79
C LYS A 214 17.45 4.14 -2.98
N LYS A 215 16.92 3.10 -3.64
CA LYS A 215 16.41 1.90 -2.96
C LYS A 215 17.46 1.27 -2.06
N LYS A 216 18.66 1.05 -2.59
CA LYS A 216 19.78 0.44 -1.86
C LYS A 216 20.20 1.30 -0.69
N LEU A 217 20.39 2.61 -0.90
CA LEU A 217 20.80 3.55 0.14
C LEU A 217 19.78 3.63 1.28
N ILE A 218 18.51 3.90 0.98
CA ILE A 218 17.48 4.05 2.02
C ILE A 218 17.23 2.74 2.75
N SER A 219 17.24 1.60 2.04
CA SER A 219 17.12 0.29 2.69
C SER A 219 18.29 -0.01 3.61
N HIS A 220 19.51 0.38 3.23
CA HIS A 220 20.70 0.24 4.07
C HIS A 220 20.58 1.04 5.36
N LEU A 221 20.20 2.33 5.25
CA LEU A 221 19.99 3.21 6.41
C LEU A 221 18.91 2.66 7.35
N VAL A 222 17.78 2.19 6.81
CA VAL A 222 16.71 1.55 7.57
C VAL A 222 17.23 0.33 8.34
N LYS A 223 18.03 -0.54 7.70
CA LYS A 223 18.62 -1.72 8.36
C LYS A 223 19.62 -1.33 9.45
N GLN A 224 20.47 -0.34 9.21
CA GLN A 224 21.43 0.15 10.20
C GLN A 224 20.71 0.71 11.44
N LEU A 225 19.72 1.58 11.23
CA LEU A 225 18.94 2.15 12.33
C LEU A 225 18.16 1.09 13.10
N GLY A 226 17.56 0.14 12.39
CA GLY A 226 16.89 -1.00 13.02
C GLY A 226 17.82 -1.82 13.89
N SER A 227 19.05 -2.06 13.44
CA SER A 227 20.07 -2.80 14.19
C SER A 227 20.49 -2.06 15.46
N VAL A 228 20.69 -0.74 15.38
CA VAL A 228 21.01 0.09 16.56
C VAL A 228 19.86 0.10 17.55
N ARG A 229 18.62 0.27 17.09
CA ARG A 229 17.44 0.28 17.97
C ARG A 229 17.18 -1.07 18.63
N ALA A 230 17.37 -2.17 17.90
CA ALA A 230 17.22 -3.51 18.46
C ALA A 230 18.21 -3.76 19.62
N ARG A 231 19.47 -3.30 19.49
CA ARG A 231 20.45 -3.36 20.58
C ARG A 231 20.03 -2.54 21.80
N ASN A 232 19.23 -1.50 21.60
CA ASN A 232 18.71 -0.65 22.67
C ASN A 232 17.32 -1.10 23.18
N GLY A 233 16.86 -2.32 22.85
CA GLY A 233 15.58 -2.86 23.33
C GLY A 233 14.33 -2.38 22.60
N HIS A 234 14.47 -1.68 21.47
CA HIS A 234 13.36 -1.15 20.67
C HIS A 234 13.33 -1.78 19.27
N PRO A 235 12.65 -2.92 19.05
CA PRO A 235 12.68 -3.61 17.76
C PRO A 235 11.87 -2.91 16.64
N GLN A 236 11.02 -1.93 16.99
CA GLN A 236 10.21 -1.18 16.03
C GLN A 236 11.01 -0.06 15.36
N LEU A 237 10.87 0.06 14.03
CA LEU A 237 11.62 1.05 13.24
C LEU A 237 11.04 2.46 13.39
N LEU A 238 9.72 2.57 13.51
CA LEU A 238 9.04 3.84 13.67
C LEU A 238 8.81 4.09 15.17
N LEU A 239 8.95 5.35 15.60
CA LEU A 239 8.48 5.75 16.92
C LEU A 239 6.95 5.74 16.89
N SER A 240 6.33 4.97 17.78
CA SER A 240 4.90 5.05 18.09
C SER A 240 4.58 6.34 18.83
#